data_AF-A0A0P0XDR7-F1
#
_entry.id   AF-A0A0P0XDR7-F1
#
_cell.length_a   1.000
_cell.length_b   1.000
_cell.length_c   1.000
_cell.angle_alpha   90.00
_cell.angle_beta   90.00
_cell.angle_gamma   90.00
#
_symmetry.space_group_name_H-M   'P 1'
#
loop_
_entity.id
_entity.type
_entity.pdbx_description
1 polymer ?
#
loop_
_entity_poly.entity_id
_entity_poly.type
_entity_poly.pdbx_seq_one_letter_code
_entity_poly.pdbx_strand_id
1 'polypeptide(L)'
;MEAYVAQPTEEGKDPKTPVEAVAHVLPKSTFLRNVGMQSTEMKKNAKAAAMNDHVRELESELHAEKMGSARMQLQIADLHKQLEDQKEVARKNEEETEKLRHQGSEIQSFLRSLFGSKFASSDAQQ
;
A
#
# COMPACT_ATOMS: atom_id res chain seq x y z
N MET A 1 -47.36 15.09 -38.16
CA MET A 1 -46.35 14.70 -39.16
C MET A 1 -46.93 14.83 -40.56
N GLU A 2 -48.09 14.24 -40.83
CA GLU A 2 -48.80 14.33 -42.13
C GLU A 2 -49.00 15.79 -42.61
N ALA A 3 -49.49 16.67 -41.74
CA ALA A 3 -49.65 18.09 -42.06
C ALA A 3 -48.34 18.85 -42.36
N TYR A 4 -47.18 18.33 -41.94
CA TYR A 4 -45.88 18.96 -42.19
C TYR A 4 -45.29 18.55 -43.54
N VAL A 5 -45.53 17.30 -43.96
CA VAL A 5 -45.18 16.80 -45.31
C VAL A 5 -46.03 17.48 -46.37
N ALA A 6 -47.31 17.74 -46.06
CA ALA A 6 -48.26 18.38 -46.96
C ALA A 6 -48.24 19.91 -46.94
N GLN A 7 -47.36 20.55 -46.14
CA GLN A 7 -47.27 22.01 -46.14
C GLN A 7 -46.82 22.48 -47.54
N PRO A 8 -47.60 23.37 -48.20
CA PRO A 8 -47.20 23.96 -49.46
C PRO A 8 -45.88 24.68 -49.25
N THR A 9 -44.84 24.28 -49.97
CA THR A 9 -43.60 25.04 -49.95
C THR A 9 -43.84 26.37 -50.66
N GLU A 10 -43.30 27.46 -50.11
CA GLU A 10 -43.19 28.75 -50.81
C GLU A 10 -42.83 28.50 -52.29
N GLU A 11 -43.55 29.17 -53.21
CA GLU A 11 -43.57 28.90 -54.65
C GLU A 11 -42.20 28.43 -55.20
N GLY A 12 -42.17 27.23 -55.78
CA GLY A 12 -41.02 26.71 -56.53
C GLY A 12 -40.08 25.77 -55.79
N LYS A 13 -40.43 25.27 -54.60
CA LYS A 13 -39.68 24.21 -53.92
C LYS A 13 -40.46 22.90 -53.80
N ASP A 14 -39.77 21.78 -53.94
CA ASP A 14 -40.34 20.45 -53.79
C ASP A 14 -41.02 20.27 -52.41
N PRO A 15 -42.08 19.45 -52.31
CA PRO A 15 -42.68 19.09 -51.02
C PRO A 15 -41.64 18.41 -50.12
N LYS A 16 -41.74 18.68 -48.82
CA LYS A 16 -40.79 18.14 -47.84
C LYS A 16 -40.82 16.62 -47.81
N THR A 17 -39.64 16.02 -47.76
CA THR A 17 -39.49 14.57 -47.69
C THR A 17 -39.95 14.03 -46.32
N PRO A 18 -40.38 12.76 -46.22
CA PRO A 18 -40.65 12.13 -44.94
C PRO A 18 -39.48 12.22 -43.95
N VAL A 19 -38.23 12.17 -44.44
CA VAL A 19 -37.02 12.30 -43.63
C VAL A 19 -36.95 13.69 -42.97
N GLU A 20 -37.23 14.76 -43.72
CA GLU A 20 -37.27 16.12 -43.17
C GLU A 20 -38.41 16.31 -42.17
N ALA A 21 -39.57 15.68 -42.42
CA ALA A 21 -40.68 15.71 -41.49
C ALA A 21 -40.35 15.01 -40.16
N VAL A 22 -39.66 13.87 -40.22
CA VAL A 22 -39.15 13.19 -39.01
C VAL A 22 -38.11 14.06 -38.32
N ALA A 23 -37.12 14.59 -39.05
CA ALA A 23 -36.09 15.47 -38.49
C ALA A 23 -36.67 16.74 -37.83
N HIS A 24 -37.80 17.26 -38.32
CA HIS A 24 -38.48 18.40 -37.71
C HIS A 24 -39.24 18.06 -36.42
N VAL A 25 -39.85 16.87 -36.37
CA VAL A 25 -40.69 16.45 -35.24
C VAL A 25 -39.87 15.81 -34.13
N LEU A 26 -38.81 15.07 -34.48
CA LEU A 26 -38.01 14.28 -33.55
C LEU A 26 -37.43 15.11 -32.40
N PRO A 27 -36.85 16.31 -32.60
CA PRO A 27 -36.34 17.15 -31.51
C PRO A 27 -37.43 17.65 -30.55
N LYS A 28 -38.68 17.75 -31.03
CA LYS A 28 -39.84 18.19 -30.24
C LYS A 28 -40.53 17.03 -29.52
N SER A 29 -40.18 15.79 -29.83
CA SER A 29 -40.80 14.60 -29.25
C SER A 29 -40.26 14.34 -27.85
N THR A 30 -41.15 14.14 -26.88
CA THR A 30 -40.80 13.68 -25.53
C THR A 30 -40.78 12.16 -25.42
N PHE A 31 -41.00 11.41 -26.51
CA PHE A 31 -41.10 9.95 -26.48
C PHE A 31 -39.87 9.31 -25.83
N LEU A 32 -38.66 9.63 -26.31
CA LEU A 32 -37.41 9.09 -25.76
C LEU A 32 -37.22 9.44 -24.29
N ARG A 33 -37.66 10.63 -23.86
CA ARG A 33 -37.65 11.02 -22.44
C ARG A 33 -38.61 10.16 -21.62
N ASN A 34 -39.82 9.93 -22.12
CA ASN A 34 -40.85 9.15 -21.43
C ASN A 34 -40.46 7.67 -21.29
N VAL A 35 -39.77 7.09 -22.27
CA VAL A 35 -39.27 5.70 -22.20
C VAL A 35 -37.90 5.59 -21.53
N GLY A 36 -37.37 6.68 -20.95
CA GLY A 36 -36.06 6.68 -20.27
C GLY A 36 -34.84 6.53 -21.20
N MET A 37 -35.03 6.66 -22.51
CA MET A 37 -34.00 6.54 -23.55
C MET A 37 -33.40 7.89 -23.98
N GLN A 38 -33.83 9.03 -23.41
CA GLN A 38 -33.23 10.32 -23.74
C GLN A 38 -31.72 10.20 -23.58
N SER A 39 -30.98 10.72 -24.57
CA SER A 39 -29.55 10.56 -24.62
C SER A 39 -28.92 11.10 -23.35
N THR A 40 -28.64 10.19 -22.42
CA THR A 40 -27.86 10.44 -21.22
C THR A 40 -26.38 10.49 -21.58
N GLU A 41 -26.00 10.60 -22.86
CA GLU A 41 -24.61 10.68 -23.32
C GLU A 41 -23.81 11.71 -22.51
N MET A 42 -24.38 12.90 -22.24
CA MET A 42 -23.75 13.92 -21.37
C MET A 42 -23.70 13.58 -19.87
N LYS A 43 -24.50 12.63 -19.38
CA LYS A 43 -24.46 12.16 -17.98
C LYS A 43 -23.62 10.88 -17.82
N LYS A 44 -23.66 10.01 -18.84
CA LYS A 44 -22.87 8.78 -18.94
C LYS A 44 -21.40 9.12 -19.12
N ASN A 45 -21.07 10.11 -19.95
CA ASN A 45 -19.68 10.56 -20.10
C ASN A 45 -19.15 11.19 -18.79
N ALA A 46 -19.96 11.96 -18.06
CA ALA A 46 -19.56 12.57 -16.79
C ALA A 46 -19.32 11.51 -15.71
N LYS A 47 -20.21 10.51 -15.60
CA LYS A 47 -20.00 9.37 -14.70
C LYS A 47 -18.79 8.53 -15.09
N ALA A 48 -18.59 8.28 -16.38
CA ALA A 48 -17.43 7.54 -16.88
C ALA A 48 -16.12 8.31 -16.64
N ALA A 49 -16.13 9.63 -16.83
CA ALA A 49 -14.99 10.51 -16.55
C ALA A 49 -14.67 10.53 -15.06
N ALA A 50 -15.67 10.74 -14.19
CA ALA A 50 -15.48 10.70 -12.74
C ALA A 50 -14.97 9.33 -12.25
N MET A 51 -15.45 8.24 -12.86
CA MET A 51 -14.95 6.90 -12.56
C MET A 51 -13.51 6.71 -13.04
N ASN A 52 -13.15 7.24 -14.21
CA ASN A 52 -11.78 7.20 -14.72
C ASN A 52 -10.82 8.01 -13.83
N ASP A 53 -11.26 9.19 -13.37
CA ASP A 53 -10.51 10.02 -12.42
C ASP A 53 -10.26 9.26 -11.11
N HIS A 54 -11.28 8.61 -10.57
CA HIS A 54 -11.16 7.81 -9.35
C HIS A 54 -10.25 6.59 -9.52
N VAL A 55 -10.32 5.88 -10.66
CA VAL A 55 -9.42 4.76 -10.95
C VAL A 55 -7.97 5.24 -11.00
N ARG A 56 -7.71 6.38 -11.65
CA ARG A 56 -6.37 6.96 -11.72
C ARG A 56 -5.84 7.41 -10.35
N GLU A 57 -6.69 7.96 -9.50
CA GLU A 57 -6.34 8.28 -8.11
C GLU A 57 -5.93 7.02 -7.34
N LEU A 58 -6.75 5.96 -7.38
CA LEU A 58 -6.46 4.68 -6.72
C LEU A 58 -5.18 4.01 -7.25
N GLU A 59 -4.93 4.08 -8.56
CA GLU A 59 -3.69 3.58 -9.17
C GLU A 59 -2.47 4.35 -8.66
N SER A 60 -2.59 5.67 -8.50
CA SER A 60 -1.51 6.51 -7.96
C SER A 60 -1.24 6.23 -6.48
N GLU A 61 -2.28 6.05 -5.68
CA GLU A 61 -2.18 5.68 -4.26
C GLU A 61 -1.56 4.28 -4.11
N LEU A 62 -2.00 3.30 -4.91
CA LEU A 62 -1.46 1.95 -4.91
C LEU A 62 0.04 1.95 -5.26
N HIS A 63 0.45 2.78 -6.23
CA HIS A 63 1.85 2.92 -6.58
C HIS A 63 2.67 3.52 -5.43
N ALA A 64 2.16 4.59 -4.79
CA ALA A 64 2.81 5.20 -3.63
C ALA A 64 2.95 4.20 -2.46
N GLU A 65 1.88 3.44 -2.16
CA GLU A 65 1.87 2.43 -1.11
C GLU A 65 2.87 1.30 -1.40
N LYS A 66 2.97 0.83 -2.65
CA LYS A 66 3.97 -0.18 -3.03
C LYS A 66 5.40 0.30 -2.80
N MET A 67 5.70 1.55 -3.15
CA MET A 67 7.01 2.15 -2.91
C MET A 67 7.30 2.33 -1.40
N GLY A 68 6.29 2.75 -0.64
CA GLY A 68 6.35 2.83 0.82
C GLY A 68 6.62 1.46 1.47
N SER A 69 5.87 0.44 1.06
CA SER A 69 6.02 -0.93 1.53
C SER A 69 7.40 -1.52 1.23
N ALA A 70 7.90 -1.34 0.01
CA ALA A 70 9.25 -1.79 -0.37
C ALA A 70 10.34 -1.12 0.49
N ARG A 71 10.20 0.18 0.76
CA ARG A 71 11.12 0.90 1.66
C ARG A 71 11.06 0.37 3.10
N MET A 72 9.86 0.09 3.62
CA MET A 72 9.71 -0.49 4.96
C MET A 72 10.32 -1.89 5.05
N GLN A 73 10.16 -2.72 4.03
CA GLN A 73 10.78 -4.06 3.99
C GLN A 73 12.31 -3.98 4.05
N LEU A 74 12.92 -3.05 3.31
CA LEU A 74 14.38 -2.83 3.38
C LEU A 74 14.82 -2.37 4.78
N GLN A 75 14.06 -1.47 5.41
CA GLN A 75 14.36 -1.00 6.77
C GLN A 75 14.22 -2.12 7.81
N ILE A 76 13.20 -2.98 7.68
CA ILE A 76 13.01 -4.15 8.55
C ILE A 76 14.16 -5.14 8.37
N ALA A 77 14.59 -5.39 7.12
CA ALA A 77 15.71 -6.28 6.84
C ALA A 77 17.03 -5.76 7.45
N ASP A 78 17.29 -4.45 7.35
CA ASP A 78 18.47 -3.82 7.95
C ASP A 78 18.43 -3.90 9.49
N LEU A 79 17.29 -3.57 10.10
CA LEU A 79 17.11 -3.68 11.55
C LEU A 79 17.27 -5.13 12.04
N HIS A 80 16.75 -6.10 11.30
CA HIS A 80 16.90 -7.51 11.65
C HIS A 80 18.37 -7.94 11.59
N LYS A 81 19.11 -7.49 10.57
CA LYS A 81 20.55 -7.74 10.48
C LYS A 81 21.32 -7.12 11.65
N GLN A 82 21.05 -5.85 11.97
CA GLN A 82 21.69 -5.17 13.10
C GLN A 82 21.39 -5.87 14.44
N LEU A 83 20.14 -6.34 14.62
CA LEU A 83 19.76 -7.08 15.82
C LEU A 83 20.52 -8.40 15.94
N GLU A 84 20.69 -9.13 14.83
CA GLU A 84 21.42 -10.39 14.83
C GLU A 84 22.92 -10.17 15.09
N ASP A 85 23.51 -9.16 14.46
CA ASP A 85 24.91 -8.77 14.73
C ASP A 85 25.10 -8.39 16.21
N GLN A 86 24.16 -7.67 16.82
CA GLN A 86 24.19 -7.34 18.24
C GLN A 86 24.06 -8.57 19.15
N LYS A 87 23.19 -9.52 18.81
CA LYS A 87 23.05 -10.77 19.56
C LYS A 87 24.34 -11.60 19.52
N GLU A 88 24.98 -11.66 18.36
CA GLU A 88 26.25 -12.37 18.20
C GLU A 88 27.36 -11.74 19.05
N VAL A 89 27.44 -10.40 19.07
CA VAL A 89 28.38 -9.67 19.94
C VAL A 89 28.06 -9.92 21.42
N ALA A 90 26.78 -9.88 21.80
CA ALA A 90 26.36 -10.15 23.17
C ALA A 90 26.74 -11.57 23.61
N ARG A 91 26.53 -12.58 22.76
CA ARG A 91 26.92 -13.97 23.03
C ARG A 91 28.43 -14.12 23.23
N LYS A 92 29.24 -13.50 22.37
CA LYS A 92 30.71 -13.52 22.51
C LYS A 92 31.17 -12.88 23.81
N ASN A 93 30.58 -11.73 24.16
CA ASN A 93 30.90 -11.05 25.41
C ASN A 93 30.50 -11.91 26.61
N GLU A 94 29.32 -12.54 26.57
CA GLU A 94 28.87 -13.46 27.63
C GLU A 94 29.86 -14.63 27.79
N GLU A 95 30.26 -15.28 26.70
CA GLU A 95 31.26 -16.37 26.71
C GLU A 95 32.62 -15.91 27.28
N GLU A 96 33.06 -14.69 26.96
CA GLU A 96 34.30 -14.13 27.51
C GLU A 96 34.18 -13.82 29.00
N THR A 97 33.06 -13.25 29.44
CA THR A 97 32.82 -12.97 30.87
C THR A 97 32.73 -14.25 31.70
N GLU A 98 32.11 -15.31 31.17
CA GLU A 98 32.06 -16.64 31.76
C GLU A 98 33.48 -17.22 31.96
N LYS A 99 34.34 -17.13 30.94
CA LYS A 99 35.75 -17.58 31.03
C LYS A 99 36.53 -16.80 32.07
N LEU A 100 36.41 -15.47 32.09
CA LEU A 100 37.07 -14.62 33.09
C LEU A 100 36.58 -14.93 34.51
N ARG A 101 35.28 -15.17 34.68
CA ARG A 101 34.69 -15.56 35.97
C ARG A 101 35.21 -16.92 36.44
N HIS A 102 35.34 -17.88 35.53
CA HIS A 102 35.91 -19.19 35.82
C HIS A 102 37.37 -19.07 36.27
N GLN A 103 38.19 -18.37 35.49
CA GLN A 103 39.59 -18.10 35.83
C GLN A 103 39.73 -17.37 37.18
N GLY A 104 38.88 -16.37 37.45
CA GLY A 104 38.85 -15.68 38.74
C GLY A 104 38.53 -16.63 39.91
N SER A 105 37.62 -17.57 39.70
CA SER A 105 37.26 -18.59 40.70
C SER A 105 38.39 -19.60 40.93
N GLU A 106 39.08 -20.03 39.86
CA GLU A 106 40.25 -20.89 39.95
C GLU A 106 41.38 -20.22 40.73
N ILE A 107 41.70 -18.96 40.41
CA ILE A 107 42.70 -18.16 41.14
C ILE A 107 42.30 -18.02 42.61
N GLN A 108 41.05 -17.70 42.92
CA GLN A 108 40.57 -17.59 44.30
C GLN A 108 40.70 -18.93 45.04
N SER A 109 40.36 -20.04 44.39
CA SER A 109 40.48 -21.38 44.97
C SER A 109 41.94 -21.76 45.25
N PHE A 110 42.85 -21.41 44.34
CA PHE A 110 44.28 -21.63 44.46
C PHE A 110 44.87 -20.82 45.62
N LEU A 111 44.56 -19.52 45.70
CA LEU A 111 44.99 -18.67 46.81
C LEU A 111 44.44 -19.17 48.15
N ARG A 112 43.17 -19.59 48.21
CA ARG A 112 42.59 -20.18 49.42
C ARG A 112 43.32 -21.47 49.82
N SER A 113 43.71 -22.31 48.87
CA SER A 113 44.51 -23.52 49.16
C SER A 113 45.91 -23.16 49.67
N LEU A 114 46.61 -22.21 49.04
CA LEU A 114 47.95 -21.77 49.45
C LEU A 114 47.97 -21.09 50.82
N PHE A 115 47.04 -20.18 51.11
CA PHE A 115 47.00 -19.48 52.39
C PHE A 115 46.32 -20.31 53.49
N GLY A 116 45.24 -21.04 53.16
CA GLY A 116 44.57 -21.93 54.11
C GLY A 116 45.48 -23.07 54.60
N SER A 117 46.30 -23.65 53.72
CA SER A 117 47.27 -24.69 54.12
C SER A 117 48.42 -24.12 54.97
N LYS A 118 48.88 -22.88 54.72
CA LYS A 118 49.91 -22.23 55.54
C LYS A 118 49.50 -22.02 56.99
N PHE A 119 48.21 -21.79 57.26
CA PHE A 119 47.72 -21.65 58.63
C PHE A 119 47.24 -22.98 59.24
N ALA A 120 46.77 -23.95 58.44
CA ALA A 120 46.41 -25.27 58.95
C ALA A 120 47.63 -26.09 59.42
N SER A 121 48.82 -25.84 58.88
CA SER A 121 50.05 -26.55 59.28
C SER A 121 50.78 -25.92 60.46
N SER A 122 50.38 -24.74 60.95
CA SER A 122 51.11 -24.07 62.04
C SER A 122 50.66 -24.47 63.46
N ASP A 123 49.56 -25.22 63.60
CA ASP A 123 49.03 -25.63 64.92
C ASP A 123 49.26 -27.11 65.25
N ALA A 124 50.12 -27.82 64.51
CA ALA A 124 50.45 -29.23 64.82
C ALA A 124 51.81 -29.44 65.50
N GLN A 125 52.59 -28.38 65.73
CA GLN A 125 53.91 -28.51 66.38
C GLN A 125 54.20 -27.32 67.29
N GLN A 126 53.66 -27.34 68.52
CA GLN A 126 54.43 -27.17 69.76
C GLN A 126 53.55 -27.38 71.00
#